data_AF-A0A4Q3YUH9-F1
#
_entry.id   AF-A0A4Q3YUH9-F1
#
_cell.length_a   1.000
_cell.length_b   1.000
_cell.length_c   1.000
_cell.angle_alpha   90.00
_cell.angle_beta   90.00
_cell.angle_gamma   90.00
#
_symmetry.space_group_name_H-M   'P 1'
#
loop_
_entity.id
_entity.type
_entity.pdbx_description
1 polymer ?
#
loop_
_entity_poly.entity_id
_entity_poly.type
_entity_poly.pdbx_seq_one_letter_code
_entity_poly.pdbx_strand_id
1 'polypeptide(L)'
;MGDDGSAIQWWEWWIEAGPAGAATWAGTTLSAIGLIITIVGFLAAIREAKAGREQATAAVIAVGRLKSSLGTSSLAYTHSQVGMLVQFVADQHFNPAHVLLATIQREMLHHAGDIQASENSVADLKRRLKTVSTHIGYAQADPGKFNAGTLRNALTSIQQTIVDWENDLRQQAGEVSI
;
A
#
# COMPACT_ATOMS: atom_id res chain seq x y z
N MET A 1 64.32 -22.61 -46.58
CA MET A 1 62.94 -23.10 -46.47
C MET A 1 62.41 -22.65 -45.13
N GLY A 2 61.37 -21.85 -45.14
CA GLY A 2 60.78 -21.22 -43.97
C GLY A 2 59.87 -20.10 -44.46
N ASP A 3 58.57 -20.40 -44.48
CA ASP A 3 57.45 -19.48 -44.66
C ASP A 3 57.67 -18.16 -43.94
N ASP A 4 57.28 -17.07 -44.58
CA ASP A 4 56.49 -16.00 -43.96
C ASP A 4 55.82 -15.21 -45.09
N GLY A 5 54.92 -15.91 -45.78
CA GLY A 5 53.81 -15.26 -46.46
C GLY A 5 52.80 -14.72 -45.44
N SER A 6 52.03 -13.72 -45.88
CA SER A 6 50.73 -13.28 -45.35
C SER A 6 50.62 -11.96 -44.56
N ALA A 7 51.64 -11.10 -44.53
CA ALA A 7 51.40 -9.69 -44.16
C ALA A 7 50.81 -8.84 -45.31
N ILE A 8 50.79 -9.37 -46.54
CA ILE A 8 50.31 -8.70 -47.74
C ILE A 8 49.27 -9.63 -48.38
N GLN A 9 47.98 -9.50 -48.01
CA GLN A 9 46.92 -10.25 -48.72
C GLN A 9 45.49 -9.71 -48.52
N TRP A 10 45.21 -8.95 -47.47
CA TRP A 10 43.84 -8.43 -47.27
C TRP A 10 43.51 -7.21 -48.14
N TRP A 11 44.50 -6.37 -48.48
CA TRP A 11 44.31 -5.19 -49.34
C TRP A 11 44.24 -5.53 -50.85
N GLU A 12 44.93 -6.59 -51.30
CA GLU A 12 44.86 -7.04 -52.70
C GLU A 12 43.49 -7.59 -53.06
N TRP A 13 42.83 -8.29 -52.13
CA TRP A 13 41.46 -8.78 -52.28
C TRP A 13 40.42 -7.65 -52.40
N TRP A 14 40.68 -6.48 -51.79
CA TRP A 14 39.84 -5.27 -51.91
C TRP A 14 39.91 -4.61 -53.28
N ILE A 15 41.06 -4.69 -53.97
CA ILE A 15 41.24 -4.12 -55.31
C ILE A 15 40.61 -5.04 -56.37
N GLU A 16 40.63 -6.36 -56.15
CA GLU A 16 40.13 -7.37 -57.09
C GLU A 16 38.59 -7.52 -57.08
N ALA A 17 37.92 -7.22 -55.96
CA ALA A 17 36.46 -7.34 -55.83
C ALA A 17 35.65 -6.19 -56.48
N GLY A 18 36.32 -5.17 -57.02
CA GLY A 18 35.69 -4.02 -57.69
C GLY A 18 34.72 -3.21 -56.81
N PRO A 19 33.98 -2.24 -57.40
CA PRO A 19 33.04 -1.37 -56.67
C PRO A 19 31.93 -2.15 -55.93
N ALA A 20 31.60 -3.35 -56.40
CA ALA A 20 30.60 -4.25 -55.82
C ALA A 20 31.10 -4.93 -54.53
N GLY A 21 32.38 -5.27 -54.45
CA GLY A 21 33.04 -5.76 -53.23
C GLY A 21 33.05 -4.68 -52.14
N ALA A 22 33.58 -3.50 -52.44
CA ALA A 22 33.61 -2.39 -51.48
C ALA A 22 32.21 -2.03 -50.93
N ALA A 23 31.17 -2.09 -51.78
CA ALA A 23 29.78 -1.85 -51.37
C ALA A 23 29.20 -2.96 -50.48
N THR A 24 29.58 -4.23 -50.68
CA THR A 24 29.12 -5.34 -49.83
C THR A 24 29.78 -5.31 -48.45
N TRP A 25 31.05 -4.91 -48.35
CA TRP A 25 31.74 -4.72 -47.08
C TRP A 25 31.28 -3.47 -46.34
N ALA A 26 31.07 -2.35 -47.05
CA ALA A 26 30.47 -1.14 -46.47
C ALA A 26 29.04 -1.41 -45.98
N GLY A 27 28.23 -2.16 -46.76
CA GLY A 27 26.87 -2.53 -46.38
C GLY A 27 26.80 -3.47 -45.18
N THR A 28 27.70 -4.46 -45.09
CA THR A 28 27.76 -5.39 -43.95
C THR A 28 28.34 -4.73 -42.70
N THR A 29 29.33 -3.85 -42.81
CA THR A 29 29.87 -3.09 -41.66
C THR A 29 28.90 -2.03 -41.16
N LEU A 30 28.23 -1.28 -42.04
CA LEU A 30 27.17 -0.34 -41.65
C LEU A 30 25.98 -1.07 -41.02
N SER A 31 25.61 -2.24 -41.54
CA SER A 31 24.58 -3.11 -40.95
C SER A 31 25.00 -3.63 -39.57
N ALA A 32 26.25 -4.07 -39.40
CA ALA A 32 26.78 -4.51 -38.12
C ALA A 32 26.84 -3.38 -37.08
N ILE A 33 27.23 -2.17 -37.49
CA ILE A 33 27.20 -0.97 -36.62
C ILE A 33 25.76 -0.63 -36.23
N GLY A 34 24.82 -0.66 -37.19
CA GLY A 34 23.39 -0.47 -36.92
C GLY A 34 22.83 -1.50 -35.95
N LEU A 35 23.24 -2.77 -36.07
CA LEU A 35 22.85 -3.84 -35.16
C LEU A 35 23.38 -3.60 -33.74
N ILE A 36 24.65 -3.17 -33.60
CA ILE A 36 25.27 -2.85 -32.31
C ILE A 36 24.56 -1.67 -31.63
N ILE A 37 24.28 -0.59 -32.37
CA ILE A 37 23.54 0.58 -31.86
C ILE A 37 22.14 0.14 -31.38
N THR A 38 21.47 -0.74 -32.13
CA THR A 38 20.13 -1.24 -31.78
C THR A 38 20.18 -2.12 -30.52
N ILE A 39 21.19 -2.99 -30.37
CA ILE A 39 21.38 -3.84 -29.19
C ILE A 39 21.70 -2.99 -27.95
N VAL A 40 22.57 -1.98 -28.08
CA VAL A 40 22.91 -1.08 -26.97
C VAL A 40 21.70 -0.24 -26.56
N GLY A 41 20.93 0.29 -27.53
CA GLY A 41 19.68 1.00 -27.26
C GLY A 41 18.63 0.11 -26.58
N PHE A 42 18.53 -1.16 -26.97
CA PHE A 42 17.64 -2.12 -26.32
C PHE A 42 18.07 -2.46 -24.89
N LEU A 43 19.37 -2.61 -24.63
CA LEU A 43 19.90 -2.82 -23.28
C LEU A 43 19.68 -1.61 -22.38
N ALA A 44 19.83 -0.39 -22.91
CA ALA A 44 19.51 0.85 -22.19
C ALA A 44 18.00 0.91 -21.84
N ALA A 45 17.12 0.61 -22.80
CA ALA A 45 15.68 0.55 -22.58
C ALA A 45 15.27 -0.51 -21.55
N ILE A 46 15.92 -1.69 -21.52
CA ILE A 46 15.71 -2.70 -20.48
C ILE A 46 16.17 -2.20 -19.11
N ARG A 47 17.30 -1.50 -19.04
CA ARG A 47 17.79 -0.89 -17.79
C ARG A 47 16.85 0.18 -17.27
N GLU A 48 16.36 1.06 -18.13
CA GLU A 48 15.37 2.08 -17.77
C GLU A 48 14.03 1.46 -17.36
N ALA A 49 13.59 0.39 -18.03
CA ALA A 49 12.38 -0.35 -17.63
C ALA A 49 12.54 -1.06 -16.28
N LYS A 50 13.73 -1.60 -15.96
CA LYS A 50 14.05 -2.16 -14.64
C LYS A 50 14.10 -1.07 -13.57
N ALA A 51 14.79 0.03 -13.82
CA ALA A 51 14.85 1.17 -12.91
C ALA A 51 13.45 1.78 -12.68
N GLY A 52 12.63 1.87 -13.72
CA GLY A 52 11.23 2.30 -13.63
C GLY A 52 10.36 1.34 -12.82
N ARG A 53 10.59 0.02 -12.93
CA ARG A 53 9.95 -0.97 -12.05
C ARG A 53 10.36 -0.81 -10.60
N GLU A 54 11.65 -0.64 -10.32
CA GLU A 54 12.16 -0.42 -8.96
C GLU A 54 11.60 0.88 -8.36
N GLN A 55 11.53 1.96 -9.13
CA GLN A 55 10.91 3.22 -8.71
C GLN A 55 9.40 3.07 -8.49
N ALA A 56 8.69 2.36 -9.36
CA ALA A 56 7.27 2.08 -9.18
C ALA A 56 7.02 1.23 -7.94
N THR A 57 7.83 0.21 -7.68
CA THR A 57 7.74 -0.61 -6.46
C THR A 57 8.05 0.22 -5.22
N ALA A 58 9.08 1.07 -5.24
CA ALA A 58 9.39 1.97 -4.14
C ALA A 58 8.28 2.98 -3.88
N ALA A 59 7.65 3.52 -4.93
CA ALA A 59 6.50 4.41 -4.81
C ALA A 59 5.27 3.69 -4.23
N VAL A 60 4.98 2.46 -4.66
CA VAL A 60 3.90 1.64 -4.09
C VAL A 60 4.14 1.35 -2.62
N ILE A 61 5.38 1.03 -2.23
CA ILE A 61 5.75 0.83 -0.81
C ILE A 61 5.60 2.14 -0.02
N ALA A 62 6.05 3.28 -0.55
CA ALA A 62 5.93 4.58 0.10
C ALA A 62 4.45 5.00 0.26
N VAL A 63 3.63 4.81 -0.76
CA VAL A 63 2.18 5.04 -0.70
C VAL A 63 1.51 4.10 0.30
N GLY A 64 1.93 2.83 0.35
CA GLY A 64 1.46 1.87 1.35
C GLY A 64 1.75 2.35 2.79
N ARG A 65 2.99 2.78 3.06
CA ARG A 65 3.38 3.34 4.38
C ARG A 65 2.62 4.61 4.71
N LEU A 66 2.44 5.51 3.74
CA LEU A 66 1.67 6.74 3.93
C LEU A 66 0.21 6.42 4.27
N LYS A 67 -0.41 5.47 3.55
CA LYS A 67 -1.77 5.00 3.83
C LYS A 67 -1.86 4.47 5.26
N SER A 68 -0.92 3.62 5.67
CA SER A 68 -0.90 3.07 7.04
C SER A 68 -0.77 4.16 8.10
N SER A 69 0.12 5.14 7.91
CA SER A 69 0.32 6.25 8.86
C SER A 69 -0.93 7.16 8.99
N LEU A 70 -1.60 7.45 7.87
CA LEU A 70 -2.88 8.17 7.86
C LEU A 70 -3.98 7.35 8.55
N GLY A 71 -4.01 6.04 8.32
CA GLY A 71 -4.92 5.12 8.99
C GLY A 71 -4.75 5.12 10.51
N THR A 72 -3.51 5.02 11.00
CA THR A 72 -3.20 5.11 12.44
C THR A 72 -3.64 6.43 13.03
N SER A 73 -3.44 7.55 12.32
CA SER A 73 -3.88 8.88 12.78
C SER A 73 -5.41 9.00 12.87
N SER A 74 -6.13 8.45 11.89
CA SER A 74 -7.60 8.44 11.91
C SER A 74 -8.16 7.51 12.99
N LEU A 75 -7.53 6.35 13.23
CA LEU A 75 -7.88 5.47 14.34
C LEU A 75 -7.65 6.14 15.69
N ALA A 76 -6.54 6.87 15.88
CA ALA A 76 -6.28 7.61 17.11
C ALA A 76 -7.33 8.70 17.36
N TYR A 77 -7.77 9.37 16.29
CA TYR A 77 -8.89 10.30 16.38
C TYR A 77 -10.19 9.59 16.77
N THR A 78 -10.50 8.44 16.15
CA THR A 78 -11.67 7.61 16.49
C THR A 78 -11.60 7.13 17.95
N HIS A 79 -10.43 6.75 18.44
CA HIS A 79 -10.20 6.38 19.83
C HIS A 79 -10.54 7.53 20.78
N SER A 80 -10.12 8.76 20.46
CA SER A 80 -10.48 9.96 21.23
C SER A 80 -11.99 10.22 21.24
N GLN A 81 -12.68 9.98 20.12
CA GLN A 81 -14.13 10.10 20.03
C GLN A 81 -14.85 9.06 20.89
N VAL A 82 -14.34 7.82 20.95
CA VAL A 82 -14.87 6.81 21.88
C VAL A 82 -14.67 7.24 23.34
N GLY A 83 -13.53 7.88 23.66
CA GLY A 83 -13.31 8.50 24.97
C GLY A 83 -14.36 9.57 25.31
N MET A 84 -14.66 10.47 24.36
CA MET A 84 -15.75 11.46 24.52
C MET A 84 -17.12 10.80 24.66
N LEU A 85 -17.38 9.70 23.94
CA LEU A 85 -18.62 8.94 24.05
C LEU A 85 -18.79 8.35 25.46
N VAL A 86 -17.73 7.79 26.04
CA VAL A 86 -17.72 7.29 27.42
C VAL A 86 -18.05 8.43 28.39
N GLN A 87 -17.46 9.61 28.21
CA GLN A 87 -17.74 10.78 29.06
C GLN A 87 -19.20 11.22 28.95
N PHE A 88 -19.74 11.35 27.74
CA PHE A 88 -21.15 11.71 27.55
C PHE A 88 -22.12 10.70 28.17
N VAL A 89 -21.81 9.41 28.10
CA VAL A 89 -22.60 8.37 28.77
C VAL A 89 -22.53 8.51 30.29
N ALA A 90 -21.34 8.77 30.85
CA ALA A 90 -21.15 8.95 32.28
C ALA A 90 -21.91 10.18 32.82
N ASP A 91 -21.89 11.27 32.06
CA ASP A 91 -22.58 12.53 32.38
C ASP A 91 -24.07 12.53 31.98
N GLN A 92 -24.62 11.37 31.54
CA GLN A 92 -26.02 11.18 31.12
C GLN A 92 -26.45 12.05 29.92
N HIS A 93 -25.49 12.51 29.11
CA HIS A 93 -25.71 13.25 27.88
C HIS A 93 -25.95 12.31 26.69
N PHE A 94 -27.11 11.65 26.67
CA PHE A 94 -27.35 10.56 25.71
C PHE A 94 -27.62 11.00 24.26
N ASN A 95 -28.19 12.18 24.04
CA ASN A 95 -28.41 12.73 22.68
C ASN A 95 -27.09 12.95 21.92
N PRO A 96 -26.11 13.72 22.46
CA PRO A 96 -24.82 13.86 21.79
C PRO A 96 -24.04 12.55 21.73
N ALA A 97 -24.20 11.65 22.73
CA ALA A 97 -23.63 10.31 22.68
C ALA A 97 -24.15 9.50 21.48
N HIS A 98 -25.46 9.54 21.21
CA HIS A 98 -26.04 8.83 20.07
C HIS A 98 -25.55 9.39 18.73
N VAL A 99 -25.48 10.73 18.59
CA VAL A 99 -24.97 11.37 17.37
C VAL A 99 -23.50 11.00 17.13
N LEU A 100 -22.68 11.06 18.17
CA LEU A 100 -21.26 10.71 18.08
C LEU A 100 -21.06 9.23 17.74
N LEU A 101 -21.88 8.33 18.30
CA LEU A 101 -21.82 6.91 18.01
C LEU A 101 -22.06 6.60 16.52
N ALA A 102 -22.95 7.33 15.85
CA ALA A 102 -23.20 7.13 14.42
C ALA A 102 -21.93 7.40 13.58
N THR A 103 -21.18 8.45 13.95
CA THR A 103 -19.90 8.78 13.31
C THR A 103 -18.85 7.71 13.60
N ILE A 104 -18.68 7.32 14.87
CA ILE A 104 -17.76 6.25 15.27
C ILE A 104 -18.06 4.95 14.54
N GLN A 105 -19.35 4.58 14.43
CA GLN A 105 -19.75 3.36 13.73
C GLN A 105 -19.36 3.39 12.24
N ARG A 106 -19.57 4.51 11.56
CA ARG A 106 -19.19 4.64 10.14
C ARG A 106 -17.67 4.55 9.97
N GLU A 107 -16.92 5.25 10.80
CA GLU A 107 -15.46 5.31 10.73
C GLU A 107 -14.84 3.94 11.05
N MET A 108 -15.31 3.27 12.09
CA MET A 108 -14.84 1.93 12.46
C MET A 108 -15.11 0.89 11.36
N LEU A 109 -16.27 0.95 10.69
CA LEU A 109 -16.57 0.04 9.59
C LEU A 109 -15.76 0.36 8.33
N HIS A 110 -15.40 1.62 8.11
CA HIS A 110 -14.48 2.03 7.06
C HIS A 110 -13.07 1.47 7.33
N HIS A 111 -12.53 1.67 8.53
CA HIS A 111 -11.23 1.13 8.93
C HIS A 111 -11.15 -0.38 8.84
N ALA A 112 -12.24 -1.08 9.18
CA ALA A 112 -12.32 -2.53 9.01
C ALA A 112 -12.06 -2.97 7.55
N GLY A 113 -12.52 -2.18 6.58
CA GLY A 113 -12.23 -2.40 5.16
C GLY A 113 -10.79 -2.08 4.80
N ASP A 114 -10.21 -1.01 5.36
CA ASP A 114 -8.84 -0.60 5.08
C ASP A 114 -7.79 -1.61 5.54
N ILE A 115 -7.99 -2.22 6.71
CA ILE A 115 -7.11 -3.26 7.26
C ILE A 115 -7.48 -4.67 6.79
N GLN A 116 -8.53 -4.81 5.96
CA GLN A 116 -9.06 -6.09 5.50
C GLN A 116 -9.39 -7.04 6.66
N ALA A 117 -10.06 -6.53 7.69
CA ALA A 117 -10.46 -7.31 8.85
C ALA A 117 -11.32 -8.52 8.44
N SER A 118 -11.14 -9.65 9.15
CA SER A 118 -11.92 -10.85 8.87
C SER A 118 -13.42 -10.59 9.02
N GLU A 119 -14.26 -11.31 8.26
CA GLU A 119 -15.71 -11.18 8.34
C GLU A 119 -16.24 -11.39 9.77
N ASN A 120 -15.61 -12.33 10.51
CA ASN A 120 -15.91 -12.58 11.91
C ASN A 120 -15.62 -11.35 12.78
N SER A 121 -14.46 -10.71 12.60
CA SER A 121 -14.09 -9.47 13.31
C SER A 121 -15.06 -8.33 13.01
N VAL A 122 -15.47 -8.19 11.75
CA VAL A 122 -16.47 -7.18 11.34
C VAL A 122 -17.84 -7.46 11.95
N ALA A 123 -18.28 -8.71 11.97
CA ALA A 123 -19.54 -9.12 12.58
C ALA A 123 -19.55 -8.84 14.10
N ASP A 124 -18.45 -9.16 14.78
CA ASP A 124 -18.27 -8.91 16.21
C ASP A 124 -18.27 -7.40 16.53
N LEU A 125 -17.59 -6.59 15.72
CA LEU A 125 -17.61 -5.12 15.83
C LEU A 125 -19.02 -4.57 15.66
N LYS A 126 -19.75 -5.00 14.62
CA LYS A 126 -21.15 -4.59 14.39
C LYS A 126 -22.05 -4.95 15.57
N ARG A 127 -21.86 -6.14 16.15
CA ARG A 127 -22.60 -6.58 17.34
C ARG A 127 -22.31 -5.67 18.53
N ARG A 128 -21.04 -5.35 18.79
CA ARG A 128 -20.64 -4.45 19.90
C ARG A 128 -21.21 -3.04 19.72
N LEU A 129 -21.08 -2.45 18.53
CA LEU A 129 -21.66 -1.14 18.20
C LEU A 129 -23.18 -1.12 18.36
N LYS A 130 -23.87 -2.19 17.92
CA LYS A 130 -25.31 -2.33 18.13
C LYS A 130 -25.68 -2.40 19.61
N THR A 131 -24.91 -3.12 20.43
CA THR A 131 -25.12 -3.15 21.89
C THR A 131 -25.01 -1.75 22.50
N VAL A 132 -23.96 -1.00 22.13
CA VAL A 132 -23.77 0.39 22.59
C VAL A 132 -24.97 1.26 22.19
N SER A 133 -25.36 1.24 20.91
CA SER A 133 -26.51 2.01 20.41
C SER A 133 -27.80 1.66 21.15
N THR A 134 -28.07 0.36 21.35
CA THR A 134 -29.26 -0.12 22.05
C THR A 134 -29.29 0.37 23.50
N HIS A 135 -28.17 0.30 24.21
CA HIS A 135 -28.11 0.70 25.62
C HIS A 135 -28.16 2.22 25.82
N ILE A 136 -27.61 3.01 24.89
CA ILE A 136 -27.82 4.47 24.87
C ILE A 136 -29.30 4.78 24.63
N GLY A 137 -29.97 4.07 23.70
CA GLY A 137 -31.40 4.20 23.45
C GLY A 137 -32.26 3.82 24.66
N TYR A 138 -31.89 2.77 25.41
CA TYR A 138 -32.55 2.42 26.68
C TYR A 138 -32.37 3.52 27.72
N ALA A 139 -31.17 4.09 27.85
CA ALA A 139 -30.94 5.20 28.77
C ALA A 139 -31.80 6.44 28.46
N GLN A 140 -32.12 6.68 27.19
CA GLN A 140 -33.03 7.76 26.77
C GLN A 140 -34.50 7.47 27.02
N ALA A 141 -34.94 6.23 26.81
CA ALA A 141 -36.37 5.88 26.78
C ALA A 141 -36.91 5.26 28.07
N ASP A 142 -36.11 4.45 28.76
CA ASP A 142 -36.50 3.71 29.96
C ASP A 142 -35.27 3.38 30.82
N PRO A 143 -34.94 4.23 31.82
CA PRO A 143 -33.76 4.05 32.68
C PRO A 143 -33.72 2.70 33.40
N GLY A 144 -34.86 2.03 33.59
CA GLY A 144 -34.94 0.73 34.24
C GLY A 144 -34.30 -0.41 33.43
N LYS A 145 -34.09 -0.22 32.12
CA LYS A 145 -33.40 -1.18 31.23
C LYS A 145 -31.94 -0.83 30.98
N PHE A 146 -31.46 0.28 31.52
CA PHE A 146 -30.09 0.73 31.33
C PHE A 146 -29.12 -0.10 32.18
N ASN A 147 -28.14 -0.73 31.53
CA ASN A 147 -27.06 -1.42 32.20
C ASN A 147 -25.71 -0.74 31.89
N ALA A 148 -25.23 0.07 32.83
CA ALA A 148 -23.95 0.77 32.71
C ALA A 148 -22.76 -0.18 32.53
N GLY A 149 -22.79 -1.36 33.16
CA GLY A 149 -21.73 -2.37 33.05
C GLY A 149 -21.62 -2.96 31.66
N THR A 150 -22.75 -3.36 31.07
CA THR A 150 -22.79 -3.87 29.69
C THR A 150 -22.33 -2.82 28.68
N LEU A 151 -22.78 -1.57 28.85
CA LEU A 151 -22.38 -0.46 27.98
C LEU A 151 -20.88 -0.16 28.10
N ARG A 152 -20.34 -0.11 29.33
CA ARG A 152 -18.91 0.09 29.57
C ARG A 152 -18.08 -1.03 28.95
N ASN A 153 -18.45 -2.29 29.15
CA ASN A 153 -17.74 -3.44 28.58
C ASN A 153 -17.75 -3.39 27.05
N ALA A 154 -18.87 -3.00 26.43
CA ALA A 154 -18.96 -2.87 24.98
C ALA A 154 -18.06 -1.73 24.45
N LEU A 155 -18.04 -0.58 25.13
CA LEU A 155 -17.17 0.55 24.79
C LEU A 155 -15.69 0.20 24.95
N THR A 156 -15.28 -0.40 26.06
CA THR A 156 -13.91 -0.87 26.27
C THR A 156 -13.49 -1.89 25.23
N SER A 157 -14.40 -2.79 24.83
CA SER A 157 -14.13 -3.77 23.77
C SER A 157 -13.94 -3.12 22.40
N ILE A 158 -14.60 -1.99 22.12
CA ILE A 158 -14.39 -1.19 20.89
C ILE A 158 -13.04 -0.48 20.96
N GLN A 159 -12.69 0.12 22.11
CA GLN A 159 -11.38 0.75 22.31
C GLN A 159 -10.24 -0.24 22.09
N GLN A 160 -10.37 -1.47 22.61
CA GLN A 160 -9.36 -2.50 22.40
C GLN A 160 -9.20 -2.84 20.91
N THR A 161 -10.31 -2.99 20.18
CA THR A 161 -10.27 -3.23 18.73
C THR A 161 -9.54 -2.10 17.98
N ILE A 162 -9.74 -0.85 18.38
CA ILE A 162 -9.00 0.28 17.79
C ILE A 162 -7.50 0.15 18.04
N VAL A 163 -7.10 -0.13 19.28
CA VAL A 163 -5.68 -0.30 19.65
C VAL A 163 -5.05 -1.45 18.90
N ASP A 164 -5.74 -2.59 18.77
CA ASP A 164 -5.25 -3.74 18.02
C ASP A 164 -5.00 -3.36 16.55
N TRP A 165 -5.95 -2.65 15.93
CA TRP A 165 -5.83 -2.20 14.54
C TRP A 165 -4.76 -1.11 14.35
N GLU A 166 -4.60 -0.21 15.31
CA GLU A 166 -3.50 0.76 15.31
C GLU A 166 -2.16 0.05 15.32
N ASN A 167 -2.00 -0.98 16.16
CA ASN A 167 -0.77 -1.77 16.21
C ASN A 167 -0.50 -2.50 14.90
N ASP A 168 -1.52 -3.12 14.30
CA ASP A 168 -1.40 -3.78 12.98
C ASP A 168 -0.95 -2.79 11.89
N LEU A 169 -1.53 -1.60 11.85
CA LEU A 169 -1.15 -0.56 10.89
C LEU A 169 0.27 -0.03 11.13
N ARG A 170 0.70 0.10 12.39
CA ARG A 170 2.07 0.53 12.74
C ARG A 170 3.10 -0.52 12.39
N GLN A 171 2.77 -1.80 12.52
CA GLN A 171 3.60 -2.90 12.01
C GLN A 171 3.71 -2.85 10.48
N GLN A 172 2.60 -2.64 9.76
CA GLN A 172 2.61 -2.48 8.30
C GLN A 172 3.41 -1.25 7.83
N ALA A 173 3.38 -0.16 8.60
CA ALA A 173 4.19 1.03 8.36
C ALA A 173 5.69 0.82 8.64
N GLY A 174 6.06 -0.25 9.37
CA GLY A 174 7.43 -0.53 9.80
C GLY A 174 7.89 0.30 11.00
N GLU A 175 6.94 0.86 11.77
CA GLU A 175 7.23 1.65 12.98
C GLU A 175 7.51 0.78 14.21
N VAL A 176 7.02 -0.46 14.21
CA VAL A 176 7.17 -1.42 15.30
C VAL A 176 7.68 -2.74 14.73
N SER A 177 8.82 -3.21 15.23
CA SER A 177 9.39 -4.52 14.90
C SER A 177 8.79 -5.63 15.77
N ILE A 178 8.51 -6.78 15.16
CA ILE A 178 8.00 -8.01 15.79
C ILE A 178 8.97 -8.51 16.86
#